data_AF-A0A954K9L5-F1
#
_entry.id   AF-A0A954K9L5-F1
#
_cell.length_a   1.000
_cell.length_b   1.000
_cell.length_c   1.000
_cell.angle_alpha   90.00
_cell.angle_beta   90.00
_cell.angle_gamma   90.00
#
_symmetry.space_group_name_H-M   'P 1'
#
loop_
_entity.id
_entity.type
_entity.pdbx_description
1 polymer ?
#
loop_
_entity_poly.entity_id
_entity_poly.type
_entity_poly.pdbx_seq_one_letter_code
_entity_poly.pdbx_strand_id
1 'polypeptide(L)'
;MLNFTEWHPLVAWLIVCVLMLLNADLQATENTTRIKLDQPEQKIYFLTDVVPVLTKLNCNSGGCHGKSTGQNGFKISLLGFDPELDYAAISLEARGR
;
A
#
# COMPACT_ATOMS: atom_id res chain seq x y z
N MET A 1 30.39 32.27 -48.66
CA MET A 1 30.03 30.92 -48.16
C MET A 1 30.32 30.93 -46.67
N LEU A 2 29.30 31.11 -45.83
CA LEU A 2 29.48 31.15 -44.36
C LEU A 2 29.52 29.72 -43.85
N ASN A 3 30.66 29.34 -43.26
CA ASN A 3 31.01 28.00 -42.87
C ASN A 3 30.23 27.61 -41.59
N PHE A 4 29.35 26.62 -41.70
CA PHE A 4 28.39 26.22 -40.65
C PHE A 4 29.00 25.27 -39.60
N THR A 5 30.34 25.18 -39.50
CA THR A 5 31.04 24.15 -38.70
C THR A 5 31.50 24.61 -37.32
N GLU A 6 31.14 25.82 -36.86
CA GLU A 6 31.53 26.36 -35.55
C GLU A 6 30.34 26.55 -34.58
N TRP A 7 29.32 25.68 -34.66
CA TRP A 7 28.27 25.69 -33.64
C TRP A 7 28.86 25.28 -32.29
N HIS A 8 28.98 26.30 -31.42
CA HIS A 8 29.40 26.22 -30.03
C HIS A 8 28.82 24.98 -29.35
N PRO A 9 29.63 24.13 -28.68
CA PRO A 9 29.16 22.93 -27.97
C PRO A 9 27.95 23.23 -27.07
N LEU A 10 27.87 24.44 -26.51
CA LEU A 10 26.77 24.92 -25.69
C LEU A 10 25.39 24.83 -26.36
N VAL A 11 25.27 25.06 -27.67
CA VAL A 11 23.98 24.98 -28.39
C VAL A 11 23.57 23.51 -28.56
N ALA A 12 24.51 22.63 -28.90
CA ALA A 12 24.27 21.20 -28.98
C ALA A 12 23.90 20.62 -27.59
N TRP A 13 24.60 21.05 -26.54
CA TRP A 13 24.31 20.67 -25.15
C TRP A 13 22.94 21.18 -24.69
N LEU A 14 22.55 22.40 -25.05
CA LEU A 14 21.21 22.93 -24.76
C LEU A 14 20.11 22.11 -25.44
N ILE A 15 20.28 21.75 -26.70
CA ILE A 15 19.32 20.93 -27.45
C ILE A 15 19.18 19.54 -26.79
N VAL A 16 20.29 18.90 -26.42
CA VAL A 16 20.28 17.61 -25.71
C VAL A 16 19.61 17.73 -24.34
N CYS A 17 19.87 18.79 -23.59
CA CYS A 17 19.22 19.06 -22.30
C CYS A 17 17.70 19.24 -22.45
N VAL A 18 17.26 20.01 -23.44
CA VAL A 18 15.83 20.23 -23.69
C VAL A 18 15.14 18.92 -24.12
N LEU A 19 15.78 18.11 -24.96
CA LEU A 19 15.27 16.79 -25.35
C LEU A 19 15.18 15.82 -24.16
N MET A 20 16.17 15.83 -23.27
CA MET A 20 16.16 15.03 -22.03
C MET A 20 15.01 15.44 -21.10
N LEU A 21 14.78 16.75 -20.92
CA LEU A 21 13.70 17.27 -20.08
C LEU A 21 12.31 16.91 -20.62
N LEU A 22 12.12 16.99 -21.94
CA LEU A 22 10.84 16.62 -22.58
C LEU A 22 10.54 15.11 -22.50
N ASN A 23 11.56 14.26 -22.51
CA ASN A 23 11.38 12.80 -22.43
C ASN A 23 11.06 12.30 -21.00
N ALA A 24 11.43 13.06 -19.96
CA ALA A 24 11.21 12.67 -18.57
C ALA A 24 9.72 12.62 -18.18
N ASP A 25 8.90 13.52 -18.73
CA ASP A 25 7.47 13.61 -18.41
C ASP A 25 6.65 12.44 -18.98
N LEU A 26 7.04 11.90 -20.14
CA LEU A 26 6.35 10.75 -20.75
C LEU A 26 6.57 9.46 -19.94
N GLN A 27 7.78 9.27 -19.40
CA GLN A 27 8.14 8.06 -18.63
C GLN A 27 7.43 7.97 -17.27
N ALA A 28 7.15 9.11 -16.63
CA ALA A 28 6.46 9.15 -15.34
C ALA A 28 5.01 8.64 -15.40
N THR A 29 4.32 8.93 -16.50
CA THR A 29 2.91 8.55 -16.69
C THR A 29 2.75 7.06 -17.04
N GLU A 30 3.61 6.51 -17.91
CA GLU A 30 3.54 5.09 -18.30
C GLU A 30 3.88 4.15 -17.14
N ASN A 31 4.86 4.53 -16.30
CA ASN A 31 5.32 3.66 -15.22
C ASN A 31 4.28 3.59 -14.09
N THR A 32 3.59 4.69 -13.83
CA THR A 32 2.48 4.75 -12.86
C THR A 32 1.29 3.91 -13.31
N THR A 33 0.98 3.92 -14.61
CA THR A 33 -0.13 3.15 -15.16
C THR A 33 0.17 1.64 -15.19
N ARG A 34 1.42 1.25 -15.49
CA ARG A 34 1.87 -0.15 -15.42
C ARG A 34 1.83 -0.73 -14.01
N ILE A 35 2.28 0.03 -13.00
CA ILE A 35 2.25 -0.43 -11.60
C ILE A 35 0.83 -0.72 -11.12
N LYS A 36 -0.19 -0.02 -11.63
CA LYS A 36 -1.57 -0.15 -11.15
C LYS A 36 -2.37 -1.29 -11.83
N LEU A 37 -1.99 -1.71 -13.03
CA LEU A 37 -2.73 -2.69 -13.82
C LEU A 37 -2.26 -4.14 -13.64
N ASP A 38 -1.00 -4.33 -13.25
CA ASP A 38 -0.35 -5.66 -13.20
C ASP A 38 -0.29 -6.28 -11.79
N GLN A 39 -0.88 -5.65 -10.79
CA GLN A 39 -0.95 -6.25 -9.46
C GLN A 39 -2.10 -7.26 -9.43
N PRO A 40 -1.83 -8.57 -9.26
CA PRO A 40 -2.90 -9.53 -9.07
C PRO A 40 -3.72 -9.11 -7.85
N GLU A 41 -5.05 -9.23 -7.94
CA GLU A 41 -5.94 -8.99 -6.82
C GLU A 41 -5.52 -9.89 -5.65
N GLN A 42 -4.85 -9.29 -4.65
CA GLN A 42 -4.32 -10.03 -3.53
C GLN A 42 -5.48 -10.46 -2.63
N LYS A 43 -5.76 -11.77 -2.61
CA LYS A 43 -6.73 -12.34 -1.67
C LYS A 43 -6.20 -12.18 -0.25
N ILE A 44 -7.03 -11.60 0.62
CA ILE A 44 -6.74 -11.46 2.06
C ILE A 44 -7.44 -12.58 2.81
N TYR A 45 -6.68 -13.30 3.63
CA TYR A 45 -7.18 -14.36 4.49
C TYR A 45 -7.14 -13.89 5.95
N PHE A 46 -8.30 -13.89 6.60
CA PHE A 46 -8.44 -13.34 7.96
C PHE A 46 -7.45 -13.98 8.96
N LEU A 47 -7.32 -15.31 8.93
CA LEU A 47 -6.46 -16.04 9.87
C LEU A 47 -4.97 -15.75 9.69
N THR A 48 -4.46 -15.61 8.47
CA THR A 48 -3.02 -15.43 8.21
C THR A 48 -2.61 -13.97 8.12
N ASP A 49 -3.55 -13.08 7.77
CA ASP A 49 -3.22 -11.70 7.45
C ASP A 49 -3.73 -10.73 8.53
N VAL A 50 -4.89 -11.01 9.14
CA VAL A 50 -5.52 -10.12 10.13
C VAL A 50 -5.20 -10.53 11.56
N VAL A 51 -5.38 -11.81 11.91
CA VAL A 51 -5.13 -12.31 13.28
C VAL A 51 -3.69 -12.00 13.75
N PRO A 52 -2.63 -12.16 12.95
CA PRO A 52 -1.27 -11.83 13.39
C PRO A 52 -1.09 -10.33 13.66
N VAL A 53 -1.80 -9.46 12.96
CA VAL A 53 -1.80 -8.02 13.24
C VAL A 53 -2.46 -7.73 14.58
N LEU A 54 -3.59 -8.37 14.88
CA LEU A 54 -4.27 -8.25 16.17
C LEU A 54 -3.38 -8.73 17.33
N THR A 55 -2.67 -9.84 17.13
CA THR A 55 -1.71 -10.37 18.10
C THR A 55 -0.51 -9.45 18.29
N LYS A 56 0.07 -8.93 17.19
CA LYS A 56 1.20 -8.00 17.24
C LYS A 56 0.87 -6.71 17.98
N LEU A 57 -0.36 -6.23 17.84
CA LEU A 57 -0.86 -5.05 18.55
C LEU A 57 -1.45 -5.38 19.93
N ASN A 58 -1.39 -6.64 20.36
CA ASN A 58 -1.89 -7.13 21.64
C ASN A 58 -3.40 -6.89 21.85
N CYS A 59 -4.16 -6.73 20.76
CA CYS A 59 -5.61 -6.48 20.79
C CYS A 59 -6.38 -7.72 21.26
N ASN A 60 -6.03 -8.88 20.71
CA ASN A 60 -6.63 -10.19 21.05
C ASN A 60 -5.98 -10.83 22.30
N SER A 61 -5.25 -10.06 23.09
CA SER A 61 -4.68 -10.53 24.35
C SER A 61 -5.70 -10.47 25.49
N GLY A 62 -5.43 -11.21 26.57
CA GLY A 62 -6.27 -11.21 27.77
C GLY A 62 -6.28 -9.89 28.56
N GLY A 63 -5.45 -8.90 28.20
CA GLY A 63 -5.46 -7.59 28.86
C GLY A 63 -6.65 -6.73 28.46
N CYS A 64 -7.03 -6.79 27.17
CA CYS A 64 -7.95 -5.86 26.54
C CYS A 64 -9.16 -6.57 25.94
N HIS A 65 -9.19 -6.80 24.62
CA HIS A 65 -10.37 -7.33 23.93
C HIS A 65 -10.41 -8.86 23.85
N GLY A 66 -9.29 -9.55 24.05
CA GLY A 66 -9.16 -11.01 24.06
C GLY A 66 -9.60 -11.70 25.36
N LYS A 67 -10.16 -10.97 26.32
CA LYS A 67 -10.65 -11.54 27.60
C LYS A 67 -12.15 -11.86 27.53
N SER A 68 -12.61 -12.72 28.43
CA SER A 68 -14.00 -13.19 28.46
C SER A 68 -15.05 -12.08 28.47
N THR A 69 -14.73 -10.93 29.07
CA THR A 69 -15.62 -9.75 29.17
C THR A 69 -15.46 -8.73 28.04
N GLY A 70 -14.40 -8.79 27.23
CA GLY A 70 -14.07 -7.74 26.27
C GLY A 70 -13.89 -6.33 26.89
N GLN A 71 -13.98 -5.28 26.08
CA GLN A 71 -14.01 -3.89 26.52
C GLN A 71 -14.97 -3.06 25.68
N ASN A 72 -15.69 -2.12 26.31
CA ASN A 72 -16.61 -1.20 25.63
C ASN A 72 -17.65 -1.90 24.74
N GLY A 73 -18.08 -3.11 25.12
CA GLY A 73 -19.00 -3.93 24.35
C GLY A 73 -18.38 -4.62 23.13
N PHE A 74 -17.05 -4.59 22.97
CA PHE A 74 -16.33 -5.27 21.92
C PHE A 74 -15.41 -6.38 22.48
N LYS A 75 -15.59 -7.59 21.96
CA LYS A 75 -14.88 -8.80 22.39
C LYS A 75 -14.39 -9.56 21.16
N ILE A 76 -13.15 -10.03 21.26
CA ILE A 76 -12.56 -11.00 20.34
C ILE A 76 -11.96 -12.15 21.17
N SER A 77 -11.69 -13.26 20.52
CA SER A 77 -11.16 -14.48 21.09
C SER A 77 -9.71 -14.27 21.55
N LEU A 78 -9.32 -15.01 22.58
CA LEU A 78 -7.97 -14.92 23.12
C LEU A 78 -6.98 -15.49 22.10
N LEU A 79 -6.03 -14.68 21.66
CA LEU A 79 -4.96 -15.03 20.71
C LEU A 79 -5.47 -15.64 19.39
N GLY A 80 -6.71 -15.35 18.98
CA GLY A 80 -7.30 -15.89 17.76
C GLY A 80 -7.80 -17.34 17.90
N PHE A 81 -8.17 -17.78 19.11
CA PHE A 81 -8.73 -19.11 19.37
C PHE A 81 -9.96 -19.43 18.50
N ASP A 82 -10.79 -18.43 18.21
CA ASP A 82 -11.98 -18.56 17.35
C ASP A 82 -11.98 -17.45 16.27
N PRO A 83 -11.35 -17.69 15.11
CA PRO A 83 -11.24 -16.71 14.04
C PRO A 83 -12.57 -16.35 13.37
N GLU A 84 -13.55 -17.26 13.38
CA GLU A 84 -14.86 -17.02 12.77
C GLU A 84 -15.67 -16.05 13.62
N LEU A 85 -15.67 -16.25 14.94
CA LEU A 85 -16.25 -15.29 15.88
C LEU A 85 -15.56 -13.93 15.79
N ASP A 86 -14.23 -13.91 15.70
CA ASP A 86 -13.45 -12.67 15.60
C ASP A 86 -13.77 -11.91 14.32
N TYR A 87 -13.90 -12.61 13.21
CA TYR A 87 -14.31 -12.03 11.94
C TYR A 87 -15.70 -11.41 12.04
N ALA A 88 -16.67 -12.11 12.64
CA ALA A 88 -18.02 -11.60 12.82
C ALA A 88 -18.04 -10.37 13.76
N ALA A 89 -17.32 -10.42 14.88
CA ALA A 89 -17.23 -9.32 15.82
C ALA A 89 -16.68 -8.04 15.15
N ILE A 90 -15.61 -8.17 14.36
CA ILE A 90 -14.98 -7.03 13.67
C ILE A 90 -15.86 -6.54 12.52
N SER A 91 -16.30 -7.45 11.64
CA SER A 91 -16.94 -7.08 10.38
C SER A 91 -18.41 -6.70 10.54
N LEU A 92 -19.10 -7.25 11.54
CA LEU A 92 -20.55 -7.14 11.70
C LEU A 92 -20.95 -6.36 12.96
N GLU A 93 -20.30 -6.61 14.10
CA GLU A 93 -20.75 -6.06 15.39
C GLU A 93 -20.14 -4.70 15.74
N ALA A 94 -18.87 -4.47 15.39
CA ALA A 94 -18.16 -3.21 15.68
C ALA A 94 -18.73 -1.98 14.92
N ARG A 95 -19.88 -2.13 14.26
CA ARG A 95 -20.52 -1.20 13.32
C ARG A 95 -19.74 -1.04 12.00
N GLY A 96 -18.99 -2.06 11.61
CA GLY A 96 -18.19 -2.04 10.38
C GLY A 96 -17.12 -0.94 10.35
N ARG A 97 -16.54 -0.63 11.51
CA ARG A 97 -15.47 0.38 11.64
C ARG A 97 -14.10 -0.20 11.35
#